data_AF-E1RFP1-F1
#
_entry.id   AF-E1RFP1-F1
#
_cell.length_a   1.000
_cell.length_b   1.000
_cell.length_c   1.000
_cell.angle_alpha   90.00
_cell.angle_beta   90.00
_cell.angle_gamma   90.00
#
_symmetry.space_group_name_H-M   'P 1'
#
loop_
_entity.id
_entity.type
_entity.pdbx_description
1 polymer ?
#
loop_
_entity_poly.entity_id
_entity_poly.type
_entity_poly.pdbx_seq_one_letter_code
_entity_poly.pdbx_strand_id
1 'polypeptide(L)'
;MSLREISEAISMNRVTVARHLDVLMASGRVEMVPFGQAKVFYLSQRVPVASLINCLSDVILVVDDRMKIRQFNTAFLKLFGETAEDYYGLPVHDVFLSDDNGNHSFESLDMALRGKYMTEDIAINRGDEKICLKVDMYPCIFENGERSVSLVMTDVSFRKKSEEFLRINTEMIRKMSAEFSSDEILILGAETAKNVLNADAAAIFLNNDADTFSNHYCTGNGERFGSDFNEIWGRNEFNNQILNGNPVYYSYAGTEACGETRGAPGLSGPGSFLSYPLLRKGIVAGFIAVFSKKPDIPEIERNELELISCQISYALSKETFGKYCEKEL
;
A
#
# COMPACT_ATOMS: atom_id res chain seq x y z
N MET A 1 -10.07 46.69 -6.30
CA MET A 1 -10.28 48.15 -6.44
C MET A 1 -11.74 48.43 -6.75
N SER A 2 -12.33 49.51 -6.23
CA SER A 2 -13.69 49.92 -6.57
C SER A 2 -13.77 50.52 -7.99
N LEU A 3 -14.96 50.56 -8.59
CA LEU A 3 -15.17 51.21 -9.91
C LEU A 3 -14.62 52.64 -9.94
N ARG A 4 -14.77 53.37 -8.82
CA ARG A 4 -14.29 54.73 -8.64
C ARG A 4 -12.76 54.79 -8.68
N GLU A 5 -12.10 53.95 -7.88
CA GLU A 5 -10.63 53.87 -7.85
C GLU A 5 -10.05 53.49 -9.22
N ILE A 6 -10.67 52.55 -9.93
CA ILE A 6 -10.22 52.13 -11.27
C ILE A 6 -10.35 53.29 -12.26
N SER A 7 -11.50 53.98 -12.25
CA SER A 7 -11.77 55.13 -13.12
C SER A 7 -10.82 56.30 -12.87
N GLU A 8 -10.49 56.58 -11.61
CA GLU A 8 -9.53 57.62 -11.22
C GLU A 8 -8.10 57.22 -11.61
N ALA A 9 -7.69 55.97 -11.38
CA ALA A 9 -6.35 55.48 -11.69
C ALA A 9 -6.02 55.51 -13.20
N ILE A 10 -7.00 55.23 -14.07
CA ILE A 10 -6.80 55.19 -15.52
C ILE A 10 -7.33 56.44 -16.25
N SER A 11 -7.81 57.45 -15.50
CA SER A 11 -8.36 58.71 -16.03
C SER A 11 -9.44 58.52 -17.11
N MET A 12 -10.35 57.55 -16.92
CA MET A 12 -11.46 57.28 -17.83
C MET A 12 -12.82 57.48 -17.15
N ASN A 13 -13.85 57.80 -17.95
CA ASN A 13 -15.22 57.95 -17.45
C ASN A 13 -15.73 56.64 -16.81
N ARG A 14 -16.32 56.72 -15.62
CA ARG A 14 -16.86 55.58 -14.84
C ARG A 14 -17.82 54.70 -15.65
N VAL A 15 -18.63 55.28 -16.54
CA VAL A 15 -19.56 54.54 -17.40
C VAL A 15 -18.79 53.69 -18.42
N THR A 16 -17.74 54.24 -19.01
CA THR A 16 -16.86 53.54 -19.95
C THR A 16 -16.09 52.42 -19.25
N VAL A 17 -15.57 52.70 -18.05
CA VAL A 17 -14.88 51.70 -17.22
C VAL A 17 -15.82 50.56 -16.83
N ALA A 18 -17.06 50.86 -16.43
CA ALA A 18 -18.05 49.84 -16.11
C ALA A 18 -18.31 48.92 -17.32
N ARG A 19 -18.47 49.51 -18.52
CA ARG A 19 -18.64 48.73 -19.77
C ARG A 19 -17.45 47.82 -20.08
N HIS A 20 -16.23 48.29 -19.87
CA HIS A 20 -15.04 47.46 -20.06
C HIS A 20 -14.92 46.37 -19.01
N LEU A 21 -15.25 46.67 -17.75
CA LEU A 21 -15.27 45.68 -16.68
C LEU A 21 -16.34 44.61 -16.95
N ASP A 22 -17.50 44.95 -17.50
CA ASP A 22 -18.52 43.97 -17.89
C ASP A 22 -17.99 42.99 -18.95
N VAL A 23 -17.24 43.48 -19.96
CA VAL A 23 -16.60 42.64 -20.99
C VAL A 23 -15.48 41.78 -20.39
N LEU A 24 -14.68 42.34 -19.48
CA LEU A 24 -13.62 41.62 -18.79
C LEU A 24 -14.16 40.56 -17.83
N MET A 25 -15.31 40.81 -17.19
CA MET A 25 -16.03 39.83 -16.38
C MET A 25 -16.62 38.71 -17.24
N ALA A 26 -17.29 39.05 -18.36
CA ALA A 26 -17.85 38.06 -19.28
C ALA A 26 -16.78 37.16 -19.90
N SER A 27 -15.57 37.70 -20.14
CA SER A 27 -14.42 36.92 -20.61
C SER A 27 -13.64 36.22 -19.50
N GLY A 28 -14.08 36.32 -18.24
CA GLY A 28 -13.48 35.67 -17.08
C GLY A 28 -12.06 36.15 -16.75
N ARG A 29 -11.75 37.42 -17.03
CA ARG A 29 -10.46 38.07 -16.71
C ARG A 29 -10.53 38.91 -15.43
N VAL A 30 -11.72 39.31 -15.03
CA VAL A 30 -11.99 40.12 -13.83
C VAL A 30 -13.14 39.48 -13.08
N GLU A 31 -13.01 39.42 -11.76
CA GLU A 31 -14.08 39.05 -10.85
C GLU A 31 -14.56 40.26 -10.06
N MET A 32 -15.83 40.23 -9.64
CA MET A 32 -16.47 41.29 -8.88
C MET A 32 -17.13 40.70 -7.64
N VAL A 33 -16.76 41.23 -6.48
CA VAL A 33 -17.38 40.88 -5.20
C VAL A 33 -18.06 42.13 -4.63
N PRO A 34 -19.32 42.02 -4.16
CA PRO A 34 -19.97 43.11 -3.47
C PRO A 34 -19.33 43.33 -2.10
N PHE A 35 -18.99 44.59 -1.78
CA PHE A 35 -18.48 44.99 -0.47
C PHE A 35 -19.31 46.17 0.04
N GLY A 36 -20.27 45.87 0.91
CA GLY A 36 -21.30 46.84 1.32
C GLY A 36 -22.12 47.33 0.12
N GLN A 37 -22.15 48.64 -0.11
CA GLN A 37 -22.82 49.26 -1.26
C GLN A 37 -21.92 49.40 -2.50
N ALA A 38 -20.63 49.02 -2.40
CA ALA A 38 -19.68 49.14 -3.49
C ALA A 38 -19.43 47.79 -4.19
N LYS A 39 -19.07 47.86 -5.48
CA LYS A 39 -18.54 46.71 -6.24
C LYS A 39 -17.02 46.80 -6.26
N VAL A 40 -16.35 45.76 -5.79
CA VAL A 40 -14.89 45.66 -5.79
C VAL A 40 -14.46 44.64 -6.82
N PHE A 41 -13.57 45.05 -7.72
CA PHE A 41 -13.06 44.24 -8.81
C PHE A 41 -11.62 43.80 -8.55
N TYR A 42 -11.30 42.57 -8.95
CA TYR A 42 -9.95 42.00 -8.92
C TYR A 42 -9.69 41.19 -10.19
N LEU A 43 -8.41 41.07 -10.57
CA LEU A 43 -8.01 40.20 -11.68
C LEU A 43 -8.31 38.75 -11.31
N SER A 44 -8.93 38.01 -12.23
CA SER A 44 -9.15 36.59 -12.05
C SER A 44 -7.81 35.87 -11.97
N GLN A 45 -7.62 35.07 -10.92
CA GLN A 45 -6.47 34.17 -10.83
C GLN A 45 -6.77 32.92 -11.65
N ARG A 46 -6.19 32.82 -12.85
CA ARG A 46 -6.24 31.58 -13.63
C ARG A 46 -5.06 30.71 -13.26
N VAL A 47 -5.34 29.51 -12.78
CA VAL A 47 -4.36 28.43 -12.78
C VAL A 47 -4.45 27.74 -14.14
N PRO A 48 -3.38 27.68 -14.94
CA PRO A 48 -3.38 26.92 -16.18
C PRO A 48 -3.76 25.46 -15.88
N VAL A 49 -4.62 24.86 -16.71
CA VAL A 49 -5.03 23.45 -16.54
C VAL A 49 -3.81 22.53 -16.52
N ALA A 50 -2.79 22.82 -17.33
CA ALA A 50 -1.51 22.13 -17.32
C ALA A 50 -0.81 22.17 -15.94
N SER A 51 -0.95 23.26 -15.20
CA SER A 51 -0.42 23.37 -13.84
C SER A 51 -1.21 22.52 -12.83
N LEU A 52 -2.54 22.41 -13.00
CA LEU A 52 -3.38 21.55 -12.15
C LEU A 52 -3.02 20.07 -12.33
N ILE A 53 -2.76 19.63 -13.56
CA ILE A 53 -2.34 18.26 -13.89
C ILE A 53 -1.02 17.89 -13.17
N ASN A 54 -0.12 18.86 -12.97
CA ASN A 54 1.14 18.68 -12.23
C ASN A 54 0.97 18.65 -10.70
N CYS A 55 -0.19 19.00 -10.18
CA CYS A 55 -0.54 18.87 -8.76
C CYS A 55 -1.14 17.50 -8.42
N LEU A 56 -1.55 16.72 -9.43
CA LEU A 56 -2.14 15.40 -9.21
C LEU A 56 -1.05 14.40 -8.82
N SER A 57 -1.39 13.52 -7.87
CA SER A 57 -0.52 12.42 -7.44
C SER A 57 -0.47 11.29 -8.46
N ASP A 58 -1.57 11.10 -9.19
CA ASP A 58 -1.67 10.09 -10.24
C ASP A 58 -0.79 10.47 -11.43
N VAL A 59 -0.17 9.45 -12.03
CA VAL A 59 0.66 9.63 -13.21
C VAL A 59 -0.22 9.89 -14.40
N ILE A 60 0.07 10.97 -15.13
CA ILE A 60 -0.64 11.31 -16.36
C ILE A 60 0.37 11.33 -17.49
N LEU A 61 0.04 10.63 -18.58
CA LEU A 61 0.84 10.50 -19.79
C LEU A 61 -0.09 10.60 -21.00
N VAL A 62 0.33 11.26 -22.08
CA VAL A 62 -0.40 11.29 -23.35
C VAL A 62 0.51 10.83 -24.46
N VAL A 63 0.02 9.88 -25.26
CA VAL A 63 0.73 9.31 -26.41
C VAL A 63 0.00 9.63 -27.72
N ASP A 64 0.76 9.76 -28.81
CA ASP A 64 0.21 9.93 -30.16
C ASP A 64 -0.18 8.60 -30.82
N ASP A 65 -0.65 8.67 -32.06
CA ASP A 65 -1.02 7.54 -32.91
C ASP A 65 0.15 6.59 -33.25
N ARG A 66 1.39 7.02 -33.01
CA ARG A 66 2.62 6.21 -33.15
C ARG A 66 3.14 5.72 -31.80
N MET A 67 2.30 5.79 -30.76
CA MET A 67 2.65 5.39 -29.39
C MET A 67 3.82 6.18 -28.80
N LYS A 68 4.09 7.39 -29.31
CA LYS A 68 5.15 8.26 -28.79
C LYS A 68 4.61 9.18 -27.73
N ILE A 69 5.38 9.35 -26.66
CA ILE A 69 5.05 10.23 -25.55
C ILE A 69 5.07 11.69 -26.02
N ARG A 70 3.96 12.41 -25.78
CA ARG A 70 3.81 13.84 -26.14
C ARG A 70 3.59 14.74 -24.96
N GLN A 71 3.01 14.24 -23.87
CA GLN A 71 2.82 15.01 -22.64
C GLN A 71 2.89 14.08 -21.44
N PHE A 72 3.39 14.57 -20.31
CA PHE A 72 3.35 13.88 -19.03
C PHE A 72 3.40 14.90 -17.89
N ASN A 73 2.93 14.49 -16.71
CA ASN A 73 2.93 15.35 -15.53
C ASN A 73 4.16 15.11 -14.62
N THR A 74 4.31 15.94 -13.59
CA THR A 74 5.41 15.78 -12.62
C THR A 74 5.39 14.43 -11.88
N ALA A 75 4.21 13.83 -11.68
CA ALA A 75 4.11 12.51 -11.04
C ALA A 75 4.76 11.40 -11.89
N PHE A 76 4.66 11.48 -13.22
CA PHE A 76 5.39 10.58 -14.13
C PHE A 76 6.90 10.61 -13.87
N LEU A 77 7.50 11.80 -13.84
CA LEU A 77 8.94 11.94 -13.61
C LEU A 77 9.36 11.44 -12.22
N LYS A 78 8.51 11.62 -11.20
CA LYS A 78 8.77 11.09 -9.84
C LYS A 78 8.76 9.57 -9.80
N LEU A 79 7.94 8.93 -10.63
CA LEU A 79 7.83 7.47 -10.66
C LEU A 79 8.98 6.84 -11.46
N PHE A 80 9.28 7.37 -12.65
CA PHE A 80 10.26 6.79 -13.58
C PHE A 80 11.68 7.37 -13.50
N GLY A 81 11.90 8.47 -12.76
CA GLY A 81 13.22 8.85 -12.27
C GLY A 81 14.19 9.55 -13.24
N GLU A 82 13.76 9.95 -14.44
CA GLU A 82 14.63 10.68 -15.41
C GLU A 82 14.13 12.09 -15.73
N THR A 83 14.87 12.83 -16.57
CA THR A 83 14.53 14.20 -16.94
C THR A 83 13.46 14.21 -18.03
N ALA A 84 12.73 15.32 -18.15
CA ALA A 84 11.66 15.46 -19.14
C ALA A 84 12.15 15.28 -20.59
N GLU A 85 13.41 15.62 -20.86
CA GLU A 85 14.04 15.53 -22.17
C GLU A 85 14.26 14.09 -22.62
N ASP A 86 14.41 13.17 -21.66
CA ASP A 86 14.67 11.76 -21.92
C ASP A 86 13.41 11.06 -22.44
N TYR A 87 12.21 11.46 -21.99
CA TYR A 87 10.96 10.78 -22.32
C TYR A 87 10.18 11.34 -23.50
N TYR A 88 10.38 12.61 -23.85
CA TYR A 88 9.58 13.21 -24.91
C TYR A 88 9.89 12.56 -26.27
N GLY A 89 8.84 12.06 -26.94
CA GLY A 89 8.97 11.42 -28.25
C GLY A 89 9.49 9.99 -28.22
N LEU A 90 9.82 9.45 -27.03
CA LEU A 90 10.10 8.03 -26.86
C LEU A 90 8.84 7.21 -27.08
N PRO A 91 8.96 6.00 -27.65
CA PRO A 91 7.88 5.04 -27.64
C PRO A 91 7.53 4.66 -26.21
N VAL A 92 6.24 4.70 -25.89
CA VAL A 92 5.74 4.37 -24.55
C VAL A 92 6.13 2.96 -24.10
N HIS A 93 6.27 2.03 -25.06
CA HIS A 93 6.68 0.66 -24.77
C HIS A 93 8.10 0.58 -24.21
N ASP A 94 9.03 1.42 -24.64
CA ASP A 94 10.41 1.38 -24.14
C ASP A 94 10.47 1.77 -22.64
N VAL A 95 9.55 2.63 -22.20
CA VAL A 95 9.45 3.04 -20.79
C VAL A 95 8.94 1.90 -19.91
N PHE A 96 7.99 1.10 -20.41
CA PHE A 96 7.35 0.03 -19.62
C PHE A 96 8.01 -1.36 -19.78
N LEU A 97 8.76 -1.59 -20.86
CA LEU A 97 9.46 -2.87 -21.12
C LEU A 97 10.80 -3.00 -20.39
N SER A 98 11.28 -1.93 -19.77
CA SER A 98 12.60 -1.90 -19.11
C SER A 98 12.66 -2.71 -17.79
N ASP A 99 11.52 -3.12 -17.21
CA ASP A 99 11.48 -3.55 -15.80
C ASP A 99 10.96 -4.96 -15.42
N ASP A 100 10.43 -5.81 -16.33
CA ASP A 100 10.43 -7.32 -16.31
C ASP A 100 9.33 -7.94 -17.21
N ASN A 101 9.56 -9.18 -17.64
CA ASN A 101 8.83 -10.25 -18.37
C ASN A 101 7.29 -10.28 -18.56
N GLY A 102 6.55 -9.18 -18.39
CA GLY A 102 5.14 -9.10 -18.72
C GLY A 102 4.92 -8.90 -20.22
N ASN A 103 4.31 -9.88 -20.89
CA ASN A 103 3.60 -9.65 -22.16
C ASN A 103 2.43 -8.69 -21.88
N HIS A 104 2.70 -7.39 -21.68
CA HIS A 104 1.66 -6.38 -21.68
C HIS A 104 1.11 -6.34 -23.10
N SER A 105 -0.08 -6.90 -23.30
CA SER A 105 -0.73 -6.86 -24.59
C SER A 105 -1.06 -5.40 -24.87
N PHE A 106 -0.30 -4.77 -25.77
CA PHE A 106 -0.59 -3.42 -26.28
C PHE A 106 -1.93 -3.33 -27.01
N GLU A 107 -2.68 -4.43 -27.09
CA GLU A 107 -4.05 -4.51 -27.56
C GLU A 107 -4.97 -3.52 -26.82
N SER A 108 -4.77 -3.29 -25.52
CA SER A 108 -5.50 -2.28 -24.75
C SER A 108 -5.26 -0.86 -25.29
N LEU A 109 -4.00 -0.52 -25.60
CA LEU A 109 -3.63 0.77 -26.17
C LEU A 109 -4.14 0.94 -27.60
N ASP A 110 -4.07 -0.12 -28.43
CA ASP A 110 -4.63 -0.11 -29.78
C ASP A 110 -6.15 0.05 -29.78
N MET A 111 -6.86 -0.62 -28.85
CA MET A 111 -8.29 -0.43 -28.65
C MET A 111 -8.61 1.00 -28.20
N ALA A 112 -7.77 1.59 -27.35
CA ALA A 112 -7.89 2.98 -26.93
C ALA A 112 -7.71 3.95 -28.10
N LEU A 113 -6.70 3.76 -28.97
CA LEU A 113 -6.51 4.56 -30.19
C LEU A 113 -7.69 4.46 -31.17
N ARG A 114 -8.45 3.35 -31.13
CA ARG A 114 -9.68 3.17 -31.91
C ARG A 114 -10.90 3.85 -31.29
N GLY A 115 -10.74 4.55 -30.17
CA GLY A 115 -11.80 5.35 -29.54
C GLY A 115 -12.52 4.65 -28.39
N LYS A 116 -12.00 3.53 -27.87
CA LYS A 116 -12.62 2.79 -26.77
C LYS A 116 -11.91 3.07 -25.44
N TYR A 117 -12.66 3.42 -24.40
CA TYR A 117 -12.08 3.47 -23.05
C TYR A 117 -11.61 2.07 -22.62
N MET A 118 -10.37 1.98 -22.13
CA MET A 118 -9.76 0.75 -21.65
C MET A 118 -9.22 0.94 -20.24
N THR A 119 -9.21 -0.13 -19.46
CA THR A 119 -8.65 -0.15 -18.11
C THR A 119 -7.91 -1.46 -17.91
N GLU A 120 -6.71 -1.39 -17.34
CA GLU A 120 -5.85 -2.56 -17.12
C GLU A 120 -5.03 -2.39 -15.85
N ASP A 121 -4.81 -3.49 -15.13
CA ASP A 121 -3.91 -3.50 -13.98
C ASP A 121 -2.55 -4.04 -14.42
N ILE A 122 -1.50 -3.24 -14.24
CA ILE A 122 -0.12 -3.63 -14.51
C ILE A 122 0.68 -3.69 -13.22
N ALA A 123 1.77 -4.45 -13.23
CA ALA A 123 2.74 -4.44 -12.14
C ALA A 123 4.11 -4.08 -12.71
N ILE A 124 4.73 -3.06 -12.13
CA ILE A 124 6.07 -2.61 -12.49
C ILE A 124 7.01 -2.84 -11.30
N ASN A 125 8.28 -3.10 -11.58
CA ASN A 125 9.30 -3.11 -10.55
C ASN A 125 9.87 -1.69 -10.40
N ARG A 126 10.14 -1.28 -9.16
CA ARG A 126 10.81 -0.02 -8.83
C ARG A 126 11.96 -0.36 -7.89
N GLY A 127 13.13 -0.67 -8.47
CA GLY A 127 14.20 -1.32 -7.72
C GLY A 127 13.75 -2.69 -7.23
N ASP A 128 13.81 -2.93 -5.92
CA ASP A 128 13.39 -4.20 -5.30
C ASP A 128 11.90 -4.24 -4.94
N GLU A 129 11.14 -3.15 -5.13
CA GLU A 129 9.71 -3.10 -4.79
C GLU A 129 8.82 -3.27 -6.01
N LYS A 130 7.84 -4.17 -5.92
CA LYS A 130 6.80 -4.35 -6.94
C LYS A 130 5.62 -3.42 -6.68
N ILE A 131 5.32 -2.53 -7.62
CA ILE A 131 4.22 -1.57 -7.57
C ILE A 131 3.12 -2.03 -8.51
N CYS A 132 1.88 -2.07 -8.01
CA CYS A 132 0.69 -2.36 -8.80
C CYS A 132 0.04 -1.04 -9.24
N LEU A 133 -0.09 -0.83 -10.55
CA LEU A 133 -0.73 0.34 -11.13
C LEU A 133 -2.04 -0.06 -11.81
N LYS A 134 -3.10 0.72 -11.60
CA LYS A 134 -4.30 0.70 -12.43
C LYS A 134 -4.13 1.75 -13.52
N VAL A 135 -4.21 1.35 -14.79
CA VAL A 135 -4.04 2.21 -15.97
C VAL A 135 -5.39 2.41 -16.63
N ASP A 136 -5.88 3.65 -16.60
CA ASP A 136 -7.06 4.08 -17.32
C ASP A 136 -6.65 4.78 -18.61
N MET A 137 -7.13 4.29 -19.75
CA MET A 137 -6.78 4.78 -21.08
C MET A 137 -7.98 5.47 -21.72
N TYR A 138 -7.87 6.78 -21.91
CA TYR A 138 -8.89 7.63 -22.48
C TYR A 138 -8.52 8.03 -23.91
N PRO A 139 -9.32 7.67 -24.92
CA PRO A 139 -9.14 8.22 -26.26
C PRO A 139 -9.31 9.73 -26.25
N CYS A 140 -8.40 10.46 -26.88
CA CYS A 140 -8.46 11.90 -27.02
C CYS A 140 -7.96 12.35 -28.40
N ILE A 141 -8.13 13.64 -28.67
CA ILE A 141 -7.69 14.28 -29.90
C ILE A 141 -6.91 15.53 -29.49
N PHE A 142 -5.71 15.71 -30.04
CA PHE A 142 -4.93 16.92 -29.84
C PHE A 142 -5.56 18.12 -30.55
N GLU A 143 -5.17 19.34 -30.18
CA GLU A 143 -5.70 20.57 -30.81
C GLU A 143 -5.48 20.63 -32.33
N ASN A 144 -4.46 19.93 -32.83
CA ASN A 144 -4.16 19.80 -34.26
C ASN A 144 -5.02 18.75 -35.00
N GLY A 145 -5.92 18.05 -34.30
CA GLY A 145 -6.79 17.02 -34.86
C GLY A 145 -6.20 15.61 -34.89
N GLU A 146 -4.97 15.41 -34.42
CA GLU A 146 -4.33 14.09 -34.35
C GLU A 146 -4.93 13.25 -33.23
N ARG A 147 -5.07 11.93 -33.48
CA ARG A 147 -5.55 10.99 -32.47
C ARG A 147 -4.48 10.76 -31.41
N SER A 148 -4.93 10.62 -30.18
CA SER A 148 -4.07 10.39 -29.03
C SER A 148 -4.78 9.54 -27.98
N VAL A 149 -4.01 9.03 -27.03
CA VAL A 149 -4.55 8.37 -25.85
C VAL A 149 -3.93 9.00 -24.62
N SER A 150 -4.78 9.41 -23.67
CA SER A 150 -4.37 9.83 -22.35
C SER A 150 -4.41 8.63 -21.41
N LEU A 151 -3.28 8.31 -20.81
CA LEU A 151 -3.15 7.31 -19.76
C LEU A 151 -3.13 8.01 -18.41
N VAL A 152 -3.95 7.49 -17.48
CA VAL A 152 -3.91 7.85 -16.07
C VAL A 152 -3.52 6.59 -15.30
N MET A 153 -2.43 6.64 -14.54
CA MET A 153 -1.96 5.51 -13.75
C MET A 153 -2.06 5.85 -12.26
N THR A 154 -2.81 5.04 -11.55
CA THR A 154 -3.03 5.17 -10.10
C THR A 154 -2.31 4.03 -9.39
N ASP A 155 -1.51 4.35 -8.38
CA ASP A 155 -0.92 3.34 -7.51
C ASP A 155 -2.01 2.70 -6.65
N VAL A 156 -2.24 1.40 -6.88
CA VAL A 156 -3.24 0.58 -6.18
C VAL A 156 -2.59 -0.48 -5.30
N SER A 157 -1.28 -0.39 -5.05
CA SER A 157 -0.50 -1.38 -4.29
C SER A 157 -1.07 -1.57 -2.89
N PHE A 158 -1.30 -0.48 -2.16
CA PHE A 158 -1.87 -0.54 -0.80
C PHE A 158 -3.28 -1.16 -0.80
N ARG A 159 -4.13 -0.75 -1.76
CA ARG A 159 -5.50 -1.27 -1.88
C ARG A 159 -5.49 -2.78 -2.15
N LYS A 160 -4.70 -3.24 -3.11
CA LYS A 160 -4.58 -4.67 -3.44
C LYS A 160 -4.05 -5.50 -2.27
N LYS A 161 -3.02 -5.00 -1.57
CA LYS A 161 -2.50 -5.66 -0.35
C LYS A 161 -3.60 -5.79 0.72
N SER A 162 -4.38 -4.73 0.95
CA SER A 162 -5.47 -4.71 1.93
C SER A 162 -6.61 -5.67 1.54
N GLU A 163 -7.01 -5.69 0.27
CA GLU A 163 -8.02 -6.61 -0.25
C GLU A 163 -7.58 -8.07 -0.12
N GLU A 164 -6.32 -8.36 -0.45
CA GLU A 164 -5.76 -9.71 -0.33
C GLU A 164 -5.66 -10.16 1.13
N PHE A 165 -5.23 -9.29 2.04
CA PHE A 165 -5.23 -9.57 3.48
C PHE A 165 -6.64 -9.92 3.97
N LEU A 166 -7.66 -9.14 3.60
CA LEU A 166 -9.05 -9.43 3.97
C LEU A 166 -9.54 -10.76 3.39
N ARG A 167 -9.17 -11.08 2.14
CA ARG A 167 -9.50 -12.35 1.49
C ARG A 167 -8.89 -13.52 2.25
N ILE A 168 -7.59 -13.45 2.54
CA ILE A 168 -6.84 -14.49 3.27
C ILE A 168 -7.42 -14.68 4.67
N ASN A 169 -7.71 -13.60 5.41
CA ASN A 169 -8.35 -13.69 6.73
C ASN A 169 -9.72 -14.37 6.67
N THR A 170 -10.55 -14.01 5.68
CA THR A 170 -11.87 -14.63 5.52
C THR A 170 -11.74 -16.12 5.24
N GLU A 171 -10.77 -16.50 4.40
CA GLU A 171 -10.47 -17.90 4.11
C GLU A 171 -9.96 -18.65 5.34
N MET A 172 -9.07 -18.03 6.12
CA MET A 172 -8.54 -18.58 7.37
C MET A 172 -9.66 -18.82 8.40
N ILE A 173 -10.54 -17.84 8.63
CA ILE A 173 -11.71 -17.99 9.52
C ILE A 173 -12.62 -19.13 9.05
N ARG A 174 -12.89 -19.21 7.74
CA ARG A 174 -13.71 -20.29 7.16
C ARG A 174 -13.07 -21.66 7.38
N LYS A 175 -11.78 -21.79 7.10
CA LYS A 175 -11.04 -23.03 7.33
C LYS A 175 -11.10 -23.42 8.81
N MET A 176 -10.70 -22.56 9.73
CA MET A 176 -10.71 -22.85 11.18
C MET A 176 -12.09 -23.21 11.75
N SER A 177 -13.18 -22.78 11.11
CA SER A 177 -14.54 -23.16 11.52
C SER A 177 -14.94 -24.59 11.13
N ALA A 178 -14.22 -25.24 10.21
CA ALA A 178 -14.56 -26.54 9.66
C ALA A 178 -13.79 -27.69 10.37
N GLU A 179 -14.14 -28.01 11.61
CA GLU A 179 -13.62 -29.18 12.38
C GLU A 179 -12.09 -29.44 12.29
N PHE A 180 -11.28 -28.38 12.19
CA PHE A 180 -9.83 -28.51 12.24
C PHE A 180 -9.39 -28.92 13.65
N SER A 181 -8.37 -29.78 13.73
CA SER A 181 -7.66 -30.06 14.98
C SER A 181 -6.84 -28.84 15.43
N SER A 182 -6.54 -28.75 16.74
CA SER A 182 -5.62 -27.74 17.29
C SER A 182 -4.36 -27.56 16.45
N ASP A 183 -3.72 -28.66 16.06
CA ASP A 183 -2.44 -28.63 15.34
C ASP A 183 -2.60 -28.05 13.93
N GLU A 184 -3.67 -28.40 13.21
CA GLU A 184 -3.91 -27.86 11.86
C GLU A 184 -4.26 -26.36 11.89
N ILE A 185 -4.96 -25.89 12.94
CA ILE A 185 -5.23 -24.46 13.18
C ILE A 185 -3.92 -23.69 13.36
N LEU A 186 -3.01 -24.22 14.19
CA LEU A 186 -1.71 -23.63 14.43
C LEU A 186 -0.88 -23.56 13.14
N ILE A 187 -0.74 -24.68 12.43
CA ILE A 187 0.00 -24.75 11.16
C ILE A 187 -0.55 -23.74 10.14
N LEU A 188 -1.87 -23.70 9.94
CA LEU A 188 -2.51 -22.76 9.03
C LEU A 188 -2.22 -21.31 9.44
N GLY A 189 -2.27 -21.00 10.74
CA GLY A 189 -1.99 -19.67 11.27
C GLY A 189 -0.55 -19.22 11.02
N ALA A 190 0.43 -20.09 11.24
CA ALA A 190 1.84 -19.81 10.99
C ALA A 190 2.12 -19.57 9.50
N GLU A 191 1.61 -20.43 8.62
CA GLU A 191 1.72 -20.27 7.16
C GLU A 191 1.04 -18.99 6.68
N THR A 192 -0.13 -18.66 7.24
CA THR A 192 -0.84 -17.42 6.91
C THR A 192 -0.04 -16.19 7.33
N ALA A 193 0.49 -16.17 8.56
CA ALA A 193 1.33 -15.08 9.06
C ALA A 193 2.57 -14.87 8.19
N LYS A 194 3.27 -15.96 7.83
CA LYS A 194 4.44 -15.89 6.94
C LYS A 194 4.09 -15.24 5.60
N ASN A 195 2.99 -15.67 4.98
CA ASN A 195 2.59 -15.20 3.66
C ASN A 195 2.08 -13.75 3.65
N VAL A 196 1.23 -13.39 4.62
CA VAL A 196 0.66 -12.02 4.72
C VAL A 196 1.76 -11.00 4.99
N LEU A 197 2.63 -11.27 5.96
CA LEU A 197 3.72 -10.35 6.32
C LEU A 197 4.90 -10.41 5.32
N ASN A 198 4.83 -11.29 4.31
CA ASN A 198 5.91 -11.56 3.36
C ASN A 198 7.26 -11.74 4.11
N ALA A 199 7.23 -12.64 5.09
CA ALA A 199 8.30 -12.89 6.05
C ALA A 199 9.16 -14.08 5.63
N ASP A 200 10.41 -14.12 6.10
CA ASP A 200 11.33 -15.22 5.82
C ASP A 200 10.92 -16.51 6.52
N ALA A 201 10.40 -16.40 7.75
CA ALA A 201 9.94 -17.53 8.54
C ALA A 201 8.83 -17.16 9.54
N ALA A 202 8.04 -18.15 9.93
CA ALA A 202 7.10 -18.08 11.04
C ALA A 202 7.18 -19.36 11.87
N ALA A 203 6.97 -19.23 13.18
CA ALA A 203 7.00 -20.36 14.11
C ALA A 203 5.94 -20.21 15.20
N ILE A 204 5.49 -21.33 15.73
CA ILE A 204 4.57 -21.41 16.86
C ILE A 204 5.27 -22.12 17.98
N PHE A 205 5.20 -21.51 19.15
CA PHE A 205 5.72 -22.06 20.38
C PHE A 205 4.57 -22.28 21.35
N LEU A 206 4.52 -23.45 21.97
CA LEU A 206 3.51 -23.78 22.97
C LEU A 206 4.13 -23.77 24.37
N ASN A 207 3.32 -23.34 25.34
CA ASN A 207 3.73 -23.31 26.73
C ASN A 207 3.73 -24.73 27.30
N ASN A 208 4.84 -25.11 27.93
CA ASN A 208 4.97 -26.34 28.69
C ASN A 208 4.61 -26.05 30.17
N ASP A 209 4.34 -27.10 30.96
CA ASP A 209 3.93 -27.01 32.38
C ASP A 209 4.94 -26.28 33.33
N ALA A 210 6.04 -25.73 32.80
CA ALA A 210 7.10 -25.04 33.53
C ALA A 210 7.26 -23.54 33.17
N ASP A 211 6.25 -22.89 32.56
CA ASP A 211 6.32 -21.50 32.06
C ASP A 211 7.45 -21.29 31.02
N THR A 212 7.75 -22.36 30.28
CA THR A 212 8.76 -22.40 29.22
C THR A 212 8.09 -22.75 27.91
N PHE A 213 8.53 -22.13 26.83
CA PHE A 213 7.97 -22.37 25.50
C PHE A 213 8.82 -23.37 24.72
N SER A 214 8.16 -24.31 24.04
CA SER A 214 8.80 -25.24 23.10
C SER A 214 8.27 -25.05 21.68
N ASN A 215 9.14 -25.20 20.69
CA ASN A 215 8.76 -25.10 19.28
C ASN A 215 7.80 -26.23 18.95
N HIS A 216 6.62 -25.87 18.45
CA HIS A 216 5.59 -26.80 18.00
C HIS A 216 5.57 -26.91 16.47
N TYR A 217 5.74 -25.79 15.76
CA TYR A 217 5.77 -25.75 14.31
C TYR A 217 6.63 -24.59 13.80
N CYS A 218 7.33 -24.81 12.69
CA CYS A 218 8.07 -23.77 11.99
C CYS A 218 7.95 -23.91 10.47
N THR A 219 7.84 -22.79 9.78
CA THR A 219 7.88 -22.67 8.31
C THR A 219 8.83 -21.55 7.95
N GLY A 220 9.69 -21.74 6.93
CA GLY A 220 10.67 -20.73 6.57
C GLY A 220 11.50 -21.08 5.34
N ASN A 221 12.13 -20.06 4.77
CA ASN A 221 12.99 -20.20 3.59
C ASN A 221 14.46 -20.38 4.03
N GLY A 222 14.90 -21.61 4.27
CA GLY A 222 16.30 -21.95 4.55
C GLY A 222 16.50 -23.14 5.50
N GLU A 223 17.64 -23.84 5.37
CA GLU A 223 17.96 -25.08 6.12
C GLU A 223 18.18 -24.88 7.64
N ARG A 224 18.35 -23.63 8.12
CA ARG A 224 18.73 -23.31 9.51
C ARG A 224 17.57 -23.07 10.50
N PHE A 225 16.34 -22.87 10.02
CA PHE A 225 15.23 -22.50 10.91
C PHE A 225 14.72 -23.65 11.80
N GLY A 226 15.02 -24.91 11.47
CA GLY A 226 14.58 -26.05 12.28
C GLY A 226 15.47 -26.34 13.50
N SER A 227 16.79 -26.16 13.40
CA SER A 227 17.74 -26.50 14.47
C SER A 227 17.92 -25.38 15.50
N ASP A 228 17.92 -24.13 15.05
CA ASP A 228 18.29 -22.97 15.87
C ASP A 228 17.15 -22.52 16.81
N PHE A 229 15.92 -22.96 16.55
CA PHE A 229 14.72 -22.65 17.35
C PHE A 229 14.30 -23.75 18.33
N ASN A 230 15.09 -24.83 18.45
CA ASN A 230 14.84 -25.92 19.40
C ASN A 230 15.43 -25.64 20.79
N GLU A 231 16.22 -24.57 20.96
CA GLU A 231 16.70 -24.17 22.28
C GLU A 231 15.55 -23.54 23.09
N ILE A 232 15.25 -24.18 24.22
CA ILE A 232 14.17 -23.84 25.14
C ILE A 232 14.33 -22.39 25.60
N TRP A 233 13.29 -21.58 25.37
CA TRP A 233 13.24 -20.19 25.80
C TRP A 233 13.01 -20.19 27.32
N GLY A 234 14.09 -20.09 28.10
CA GLY A 234 14.04 -20.01 29.56
C GLY A 234 13.50 -18.67 30.10
N ARG A 235 13.37 -18.54 31.43
CA ARG A 235 12.82 -17.36 32.14
C ARG A 235 13.62 -16.07 31.88
N ASN A 236 13.35 -15.43 30.75
CA ASN A 236 13.91 -14.14 30.35
C ASN A 236 12.79 -13.07 30.27
N GLU A 237 13.15 -11.79 30.19
CA GLU A 237 12.19 -10.67 30.12
C GLU A 237 11.17 -10.83 28.98
N PHE A 238 11.60 -11.40 27.86
CA PHE A 238 10.73 -11.80 26.74
C PHE A 238 9.61 -12.76 27.18
N ASN A 239 9.94 -13.88 27.83
CA ASN A 239 8.95 -14.86 28.29
C ASN A 239 7.94 -14.22 29.24
N ASN A 240 8.41 -13.37 30.15
CA ASN A 240 7.53 -12.67 31.10
C ASN A 240 6.55 -11.74 30.36
N GLN A 241 6.99 -11.05 29.30
CA GLN A 241 6.09 -10.22 28.49
C GLN A 241 5.03 -11.07 27.78
N ILE A 242 5.42 -12.18 27.15
CA ILE A 242 4.50 -13.09 26.47
C ILE A 242 3.49 -13.72 27.46
N LEU A 243 3.96 -14.21 28.62
CA LEU A 243 3.11 -14.80 29.66
C LEU A 243 2.12 -13.78 30.25
N ASN A 244 2.49 -12.50 30.27
CA ASN A 244 1.58 -11.39 30.66
C ASN A 244 0.62 -10.98 29.53
N GLY A 245 0.65 -11.65 28.37
CA GLY A 245 -0.21 -11.35 27.24
C GLY A 245 0.25 -10.13 26.42
N ASN A 246 1.48 -9.67 26.58
CA ASN A 246 2.02 -8.56 25.80
C ASN A 246 2.77 -9.07 24.56
N PRO A 247 2.49 -8.52 23.36
CA PRO A 247 3.29 -8.82 22.18
C PRO A 247 4.69 -8.19 22.31
N VAL A 248 5.68 -8.80 21.63
CA VAL A 248 7.06 -8.32 21.64
C VAL A 248 7.55 -8.14 20.22
N TYR A 249 8.16 -6.97 19.96
CA TYR A 249 8.67 -6.58 18.65
C TYR A 249 10.13 -6.13 18.77
N TYR A 250 11.00 -6.63 17.90
CA TYR A 250 12.41 -6.22 17.82
C TYR A 250 12.79 -5.89 16.38
N SER A 251 13.42 -4.72 16.20
CA SER A 251 13.99 -4.26 14.93
C SER A 251 15.51 -4.13 15.08
N TYR A 252 16.26 -4.69 14.13
CA TYR A 252 17.72 -4.71 14.13
C TYR A 252 18.26 -4.04 12.87
N ALA A 253 18.81 -2.84 13.03
CA ALA A 253 19.40 -2.06 11.94
C ALA A 253 20.93 -2.24 11.78
N GLY A 254 21.56 -3.22 12.45
CA GLY A 254 23.02 -3.35 12.54
C GLY A 254 23.56 -4.78 12.42
N THR A 255 24.91 -4.92 12.42
CA THR A 255 25.65 -6.19 12.30
C THR A 255 25.80 -6.98 13.60
N GLU A 256 25.19 -6.53 14.70
CA GLU A 256 25.21 -7.27 15.96
C GLU A 256 24.29 -8.49 15.83
N ALA A 257 24.87 -9.69 15.94
CA ALA A 257 24.15 -10.94 15.87
C ALA A 257 23.06 -11.05 16.95
N CYS A 258 22.00 -11.82 16.66
CA CYS A 258 21.16 -12.46 17.66
C CYS A 258 21.98 -13.43 18.54
N GLY A 259 22.84 -12.87 19.39
CA GLY A 259 23.52 -13.60 20.45
C GLY A 259 22.66 -13.65 21.71
N GLU A 260 23.02 -14.59 22.60
CA GLU A 260 22.44 -14.88 23.93
C GLU A 260 22.12 -13.65 24.80
N THR A 261 22.65 -12.47 24.48
CA THR A 261 22.54 -11.24 25.26
C THR A 261 21.14 -10.62 25.28
N ARG A 262 20.21 -10.99 24.39
CA ARG A 262 18.83 -10.44 24.36
C ARG A 262 17.70 -11.44 24.06
N GLY A 263 17.99 -12.74 24.12
CA GLY A 263 16.96 -13.78 24.22
C GLY A 263 16.23 -14.21 22.94
N ALA A 264 16.66 -13.80 21.74
CA ALA A 264 16.20 -14.36 20.46
C ALA A 264 17.40 -15.00 19.72
N PRO A 265 17.55 -16.33 19.68
CA PRO A 265 18.65 -17.00 18.99
C PRO A 265 18.42 -17.13 17.47
N GLY A 266 19.50 -17.24 16.68
CA GLY A 266 19.44 -17.83 15.33
C GLY A 266 19.42 -16.87 14.14
N LEU A 267 19.41 -15.54 14.32
CA LEU A 267 19.46 -14.58 13.20
C LEU A 267 20.84 -13.90 13.11
N SER A 268 21.60 -14.25 12.07
CA SER A 268 22.80 -13.51 11.71
C SER A 268 22.46 -12.43 10.67
N GLY A 269 22.47 -11.16 11.06
CA GLY A 269 22.29 -10.01 10.16
C GLY A 269 21.14 -9.08 10.56
N PRO A 270 20.96 -7.95 9.85
CA PRO A 270 19.83 -7.05 10.06
C PRO A 270 18.52 -7.77 9.79
N GLY A 271 17.49 -7.43 10.56
CA GLY A 271 16.20 -8.10 10.50
C GLY A 271 15.23 -7.61 11.56
N SER A 272 14.07 -8.24 11.61
CA SER A 272 13.02 -7.97 12.56
C SER A 272 12.38 -9.25 13.05
N PHE A 273 11.85 -9.15 14.26
CA PHE A 273 11.13 -10.20 14.96
C PHE A 273 9.83 -9.62 15.51
N LEU A 274 8.72 -10.28 15.19
CA LEU A 274 7.42 -9.97 15.75
C LEU A 274 6.91 -11.21 16.48
N SER A 275 6.35 -11.02 17.65
CA SER A 275 5.70 -12.10 18.40
C SER A 275 4.41 -11.64 19.03
N TYR A 276 3.44 -12.54 19.05
CA TYR A 276 2.13 -12.27 19.63
C TYR A 276 1.64 -13.49 20.43
N PRO A 277 1.14 -13.29 21.67
CA PRO A 277 0.67 -14.38 22.52
C PRO A 277 -0.61 -15.02 21.97
N LEU A 278 -0.65 -16.34 22.02
CA LEU A 278 -1.82 -17.15 21.68
C LEU A 278 -2.56 -17.52 22.97
N LEU A 279 -3.83 -17.15 23.05
CA LEU A 279 -4.66 -17.35 24.22
C LEU A 279 -5.59 -18.54 24.02
N ARG A 280 -5.73 -19.37 25.05
CA ARG A 280 -6.77 -20.41 25.15
C ARG A 280 -7.55 -20.21 26.42
N LYS A 281 -8.83 -19.84 26.30
CA LYS A 281 -9.71 -19.49 27.44
C LYS A 281 -9.10 -18.44 28.40
N GLY A 282 -8.39 -17.46 27.84
CA GLY A 282 -7.77 -16.36 28.61
C GLY A 282 -6.41 -16.69 29.25
N ILE A 283 -5.89 -17.91 29.04
CA ILE A 283 -4.55 -18.31 29.49
C ILE A 283 -3.61 -18.35 28.27
N VAL A 284 -2.38 -17.88 28.41
CA VAL A 284 -1.35 -17.95 27.37
C VAL A 284 -0.99 -19.42 27.11
N ALA A 285 -1.46 -19.95 26.00
CA ALA A 285 -1.18 -21.31 25.53
C ALA A 285 0.14 -21.40 24.76
N GLY A 286 0.64 -20.27 24.26
CA GLY A 286 1.80 -20.19 23.41
C GLY A 286 2.00 -18.80 22.83
N PHE A 287 2.84 -18.68 21.81
CA PHE A 287 2.94 -17.49 20.99
C PHE A 287 3.27 -17.87 19.55
N ILE A 288 2.88 -16.99 18.63
CA ILE A 288 3.36 -17.02 17.25
C ILE A 288 4.51 -16.03 17.12
N ALA A 289 5.51 -16.41 16.33
CA ALA A 289 6.67 -15.59 16.00
C ALA A 289 6.84 -15.49 14.49
N VAL A 290 7.17 -14.31 14.00
CA VAL A 290 7.46 -14.03 12.60
C VAL A 290 8.82 -13.35 12.49
N PHE A 291 9.62 -13.80 11.53
CA PHE A 291 10.99 -13.37 11.31
C PHE A 291 11.14 -12.84 9.89
N SER A 292 11.77 -11.67 9.77
CA SER A 292 12.02 -11.03 8.48
C SER A 292 13.43 -10.44 8.46
N LYS A 293 14.11 -10.48 7.32
CA LYS A 293 15.38 -9.76 7.11
C LYS A 293 15.17 -8.26 6.96
N LYS A 294 13.93 -7.81 6.77
CA LYS A 294 13.60 -6.38 6.75
C LYS A 294 13.80 -5.84 8.16
N PRO A 295 14.60 -4.78 8.35
CA PRO A 295 14.85 -4.24 9.68
C PRO A 295 13.61 -3.51 10.23
N ASP A 296 12.76 -2.96 9.38
CA ASP A 296 11.59 -2.18 9.81
C ASP A 296 10.38 -3.07 10.13
N ILE A 297 9.57 -2.62 11.08
CA ILE A 297 8.30 -3.27 11.46
C ILE A 297 7.18 -2.22 11.37
N PRO A 298 6.55 -2.06 10.20
CA PRO A 298 5.41 -1.18 10.02
C PRO A 298 4.27 -1.51 11.00
N GLU A 299 3.53 -0.48 11.42
CA GLU A 299 2.37 -0.65 12.31
C GLU A 299 1.31 -1.59 11.70
N ILE A 300 1.15 -1.55 10.37
CA ILE A 300 0.25 -2.43 9.63
C ILE A 300 0.60 -3.90 9.86
N GLU A 301 1.87 -4.29 9.73
CA GLU A 301 2.29 -5.69 9.91
C GLU A 301 2.06 -6.18 11.35
N ARG A 302 2.19 -5.29 12.35
CA ARG A 302 1.87 -5.61 13.76
C ARG A 302 0.38 -5.89 13.94
N ASN A 303 -0.47 -5.03 13.38
CA ASN A 303 -1.92 -5.18 13.43
C ASN A 303 -2.38 -6.44 12.67
N GLU A 304 -1.73 -6.77 11.56
CA GLU A 304 -2.01 -7.98 10.79
C GLU A 304 -1.65 -9.25 11.60
N LEU A 305 -0.49 -9.28 12.25
CA LEU A 305 -0.11 -10.39 13.12
C LEU A 305 -1.04 -10.53 14.33
N GLU A 306 -1.40 -9.43 14.97
CA GLU A 306 -2.37 -9.41 16.07
C GLU A 306 -3.71 -10.03 15.65
N LEU A 307 -4.24 -9.63 14.49
CA LEU A 307 -5.50 -10.16 13.98
C LEU A 307 -5.43 -11.67 13.74
N ILE A 308 -4.37 -12.15 13.07
CA ILE A 308 -4.13 -13.57 12.82
C ILE A 308 -4.06 -14.34 14.15
N SER A 309 -3.33 -13.80 15.13
CA SER A 309 -3.15 -14.41 16.45
C SER A 309 -4.44 -14.49 17.25
N CYS A 310 -5.28 -13.46 17.18
CA CYS A 310 -6.59 -13.44 17.81
C CYS A 310 -7.53 -14.49 17.20
N GLN A 311 -7.49 -14.67 15.87
CA GLN A 311 -8.27 -15.71 15.18
C GLN A 311 -7.85 -17.12 15.61
N ILE A 312 -6.54 -17.39 15.66
CA ILE A 312 -6.00 -18.66 16.19
C ILE A 312 -6.49 -18.89 17.62
N SER A 313 -6.31 -17.90 18.49
CA SER A 313 -6.72 -17.96 19.91
C SER A 313 -8.21 -18.26 20.08
N TYR A 314 -9.04 -17.63 19.25
CA TYR A 314 -10.49 -17.87 19.23
C TYR A 314 -10.83 -19.29 18.77
N ALA A 315 -10.17 -19.79 17.71
CA ALA A 315 -10.38 -21.14 17.20
C ALA A 315 -9.97 -22.24 18.21
N LEU A 316 -8.80 -22.08 18.85
CA LEU A 316 -8.32 -22.99 19.91
C LEU A 316 -9.26 -23.04 21.13
N SER A 317 -9.99 -21.96 21.38
CA SER A 317 -10.98 -21.89 22.46
C SER A 317 -12.27 -22.66 22.13
N LYS A 318 -12.65 -22.76 20.84
CA LYS A 318 -13.86 -23.44 20.37
C LYS A 318 -13.78 -24.96 20.35
N GLU A 319 -12.62 -25.54 20.08
CA GLU A 319 -12.45 -27.01 19.92
C GLU A 319 -12.95 -27.82 21.13
N THR A 320 -12.92 -27.23 22.34
CA THR A 320 -13.45 -27.90 23.55
C THR A 320 -14.98 -27.96 23.60
N PHE A 321 -15.71 -27.10 22.87
CA PHE A 321 -17.18 -27.13 22.86
C PHE A 321 -17.73 -28.31 22.04
N GLY A 322 -17.01 -28.75 20.99
CA GLY A 322 -17.41 -29.90 20.16
C GLY A 322 -17.35 -31.24 20.90
N LYS A 323 -16.31 -31.47 21.73
CA LYS A 323 -16.14 -32.74 22.46
C LYS A 323 -17.14 -32.98 23.60
N TYR A 324 -17.90 -31.98 24.02
CA TYR A 324 -18.93 -32.14 25.06
C TYR A 324 -20.35 -32.31 24.50
N CYS A 325 -20.59 -32.06 23.20
CA CYS A 325 -21.89 -32.29 22.57
C CYS A 325 -22.06 -33.69 21.95
N GLU A 326 -21.01 -34.52 21.87
CA GLU A 326 -21.10 -35.90 21.35
C GLU A 326 -21.20 -36.99 22.43
N LYS A 327 -21.30 -36.62 23.72
CA LYS A 327 -21.45 -37.59 24.82
C LYS A 327 -22.82 -37.67 25.47
N GLU A 328 -23.80 -36.93 24.97
CA GLU A 328 -25.20 -37.08 25.38
C GLU A 328 -26.10 -37.11 24.15
N LEU A 329 -26.19 -38.29 23.53
CA LEU A 329 -27.35 -38.74 22.75
C LEU A 329 -27.40 -40.27 22.72
#